data_AF-A0ABD1NHK6-F1
#
_entry.id   AF-A0ABD1NHK6-F1
#
_cell.length_a   1.000
_cell.length_b   1.000
_cell.length_c   1.000
_cell.angle_alpha   90.00
_cell.angle_beta   90.00
_cell.angle_gamma   90.00
#
_symmetry.space_group_name_H-M   'P 1'
#
loop_
_entity.id
_entity.type
_entity.pdbx_description
1 polymer ?
#
loop_
_entity_poly.entity_id
_entity_poly.type
_entity_poly.pdbx_seq_one_letter_code
_entity_poly.pdbx_strand_id
1 'polypeptide(L)'
;MSCNGCRVLRKGCSEECMLRYCLQWIENLEGQAHATLFVDKFFGRATLMSFLSLLVDACEKIQGAYSIVFLTEDKLVAVRGSFNFRPLVMGRCSNDAVVFASET
;
A
#
# COMPACT_ATOMS: atom_id res chain seq x y z
N MET A 1 -3.43 -14.39 -15.78
CA MET A 1 -4.23 -14.62 -14.54
C MET A 1 -4.42 -13.30 -13.79
N SER A 2 -5.55 -13.04 -13.10
CA SER A 2 -5.78 -11.78 -12.36
C SER A 2 -5.10 -11.76 -11.00
N CYS A 3 -4.54 -10.61 -10.59
CA CYS A 3 -4.01 -10.42 -9.23
C CYS A 3 -5.16 -10.33 -8.21
N ASN A 4 -4.82 -10.49 -6.92
CA ASN A 4 -5.80 -10.50 -5.85
C ASN A 4 -6.51 -9.14 -5.68
N GLY A 5 -5.77 -8.03 -5.76
CA GLY A 5 -6.36 -6.69 -5.69
C GLY A 5 -7.41 -6.44 -6.79
N CYS A 6 -7.11 -6.81 -8.04
CA CYS A 6 -8.09 -6.70 -9.12
C CYS A 6 -9.33 -7.58 -8.90
N ARG A 7 -9.18 -8.77 -8.28
CA ARG A 7 -10.32 -9.62 -7.92
C ARG A 7 -11.22 -8.96 -6.87
N VAL A 8 -10.62 -8.40 -5.83
CA VAL A 8 -11.31 -7.69 -4.75
C VAL A 8 -12.08 -6.48 -5.28
N LEU A 9 -11.47 -5.71 -6.18
CA LEU A 9 -12.11 -4.54 -6.79
C LEU A 9 -13.09 -4.89 -7.94
N ARG A 10 -13.20 -6.18 -8.30
CA ARG A 10 -13.93 -6.64 -9.49
C ARG A 10 -13.53 -5.88 -10.77
N LYS A 11 -12.22 -5.71 -10.97
CA LYS A 11 -11.59 -4.98 -12.08
C LYS A 11 -10.83 -5.93 -13.02
N GLY A 12 -10.77 -5.58 -14.31
CA GLY A 12 -9.90 -6.25 -15.29
C GLY A 12 -8.41 -6.11 -14.96
N CYS A 13 -7.66 -7.22 -15.05
CA CYS A 13 -6.23 -7.26 -14.77
C CYS A 13 -5.45 -7.46 -16.07
N SER A 14 -4.44 -6.62 -16.30
CA SER A 14 -3.44 -6.77 -17.35
C SER A 14 -2.16 -7.44 -16.81
N GLU A 15 -1.21 -7.75 -17.69
CA GLU A 15 0.15 -8.18 -17.32
C GLU A 15 0.88 -7.07 -16.53
N GLU A 16 0.75 -5.81 -16.97
CA GLU A 16 1.30 -4.62 -16.29
C GLU A 16 0.37 -4.07 -15.21
N CYS A 17 -0.22 -4.95 -14.39
CA CYS A 17 -1.16 -4.52 -13.36
C CYS A 17 -0.41 -3.89 -12.17
N MET A 18 -0.55 -2.57 -11.98
CA MET A 18 0.04 -1.88 -10.81
C MET A 18 -0.34 -2.50 -9.47
N LEU A 19 -1.60 -2.91 -9.28
CA LEU A 19 -2.03 -3.59 -8.05
C LEU A 19 -1.28 -4.90 -7.81
N ARG A 20 -0.81 -5.58 -8.87
CA ARG A 20 0.05 -6.76 -8.70
C ARG A 20 1.39 -6.35 -8.09
N TYR A 21 2.07 -5.37 -8.69
CA TYR A 21 3.34 -4.87 -8.18
C TYR A 21 3.22 -4.31 -6.75
N CYS A 22 2.13 -3.60 -6.45
CA CYS A 22 1.90 -3.04 -5.12
C CYS A 22 1.51 -4.08 -4.06
N LEU A 23 0.99 -5.25 -4.44
CA LEU A 23 0.53 -6.27 -3.48
C LEU A 23 1.45 -7.49 -3.40
N GLN A 24 2.38 -7.67 -4.35
CA GLN A 24 3.25 -8.85 -4.43
C GLN A 24 4.13 -9.07 -3.19
N TRP A 25 4.42 -8.01 -2.44
CA TRP A 25 5.23 -8.08 -1.21
C TRP A 25 4.40 -8.46 0.03
N ILE A 26 3.08 -8.44 -0.05
CA ILE A 26 2.21 -8.91 1.03
C ILE A 26 2.01 -10.42 0.84
N GLU A 27 2.65 -11.23 1.67
CA GLU A 27 2.69 -12.69 1.50
C GLU A 27 1.32 -13.35 1.58
N ASN A 28 0.41 -12.81 2.41
CA ASN A 28 -0.90 -13.40 2.64
C ASN A 28 -2.01 -12.75 1.80
N LEU A 29 -2.91 -13.59 1.26
CA LEU A 29 -3.99 -13.14 0.37
C LEU A 29 -5.05 -12.29 1.10
N GLU A 30 -5.31 -12.56 2.37
CA GLU A 30 -6.29 -11.83 3.16
C GLU A 30 -5.82 -10.38 3.41
N GLY A 31 -4.56 -10.18 3.76
CA GLY A 31 -3.90 -8.89 3.92
C GLY A 31 -3.79 -8.12 2.61
N GLN A 32 -3.55 -8.80 1.48
CA GLN A 32 -3.68 -8.15 0.16
C GLN A 32 -5.10 -7.63 -0.07
N ALA A 33 -6.13 -8.38 0.34
CA ALA A 33 -7.52 -7.98 0.20
C ALA A 33 -7.90 -6.84 1.16
N HIS A 34 -7.46 -6.90 2.42
CA HIS A 34 -7.67 -5.81 3.39
C HIS A 34 -6.96 -4.53 2.97
N ALA A 35 -5.70 -4.60 2.50
CA ALA A 35 -5.00 -3.45 1.96
C ALA A 35 -5.76 -2.87 0.76
N THR A 36 -6.24 -3.71 -0.15
CA THR A 36 -7.01 -3.27 -1.31
C THR A 36 -8.34 -2.61 -0.92
N LEU A 37 -9.12 -3.23 -0.03
CA LEU A 37 -10.40 -2.70 0.45
C LEU A 37 -10.22 -1.42 1.28
N PHE A 38 -9.16 -1.36 2.08
CA PHE A 38 -8.80 -0.17 2.83
C PHE A 38 -8.55 0.98 1.84
N VAL A 39 -7.59 0.84 0.93
CA VAL A 39 -7.26 1.95 0.05
C VAL A 39 -8.44 2.32 -0.89
N ASP A 40 -9.25 1.37 -1.35
CA ASP A 40 -10.49 1.63 -2.12
C ASP A 40 -11.53 2.42 -1.33
N LYS A 41 -11.81 2.00 -0.09
CA LYS A 41 -12.81 2.64 0.77
C LYS A 41 -12.38 4.04 1.22
N PHE A 42 -11.08 4.28 1.35
CA PHE A 42 -10.53 5.54 1.83
C PHE A 42 -10.30 6.56 0.70
N PHE A 43 -9.64 6.18 -0.40
CA PHE A 43 -9.33 7.12 -1.49
C PHE A 43 -10.42 7.17 -2.56
N GLY A 44 -11.30 6.17 -2.61
CA GLY A 44 -12.22 5.99 -3.73
C GLY A 44 -11.50 5.48 -4.98
N ARG A 45 -12.20 4.69 -5.79
CA ARG A 45 -11.63 3.99 -6.96
C ARG A 45 -10.82 4.88 -7.91
N ALA A 46 -11.30 6.09 -8.17
CA ALA A 46 -10.67 7.01 -9.13
C ALA A 46 -9.37 7.61 -8.57
N THR A 47 -9.42 8.16 -7.36
CA THR A 47 -8.27 8.81 -6.71
C THR A 47 -7.21 7.79 -6.28
N LEU A 48 -7.62 6.57 -5.93
CA LEU A 48 -6.75 5.44 -5.63
C LEU A 48 -5.73 5.19 -6.76
N MET A 49 -6.21 5.09 -7.99
CA MET A 49 -5.35 4.77 -9.14
C MET A 49 -4.38 5.90 -9.46
N SER A 50 -4.85 7.15 -9.42
CA SER A 50 -3.99 8.32 -9.63
C SER A 50 -2.96 8.49 -8.52
N PHE A 51 -3.34 8.31 -7.26
CA PHE A 51 -2.44 8.43 -6.12
C PHE A 51 -1.39 7.32 -6.09
N LEU A 52 -1.80 6.05 -6.27
CA LEU A 52 -0.83 4.94 -6.34
C LEU A 52 0.09 5.09 -7.54
N SER A 53 -0.40 5.53 -8.70
CA SER A 53 0.46 5.80 -9.86
C SER A 53 1.51 6.84 -9.52
N LEU A 54 1.12 7.98 -8.93
CA LEU A 54 2.05 9.04 -8.55
C LEU A 54 3.05 8.59 -7.48
N LEU A 55 2.60 7.79 -6.51
CA LEU A 55 3.47 7.25 -5.47
C LEU A 55 4.49 6.26 -6.05
N VAL A 56 4.05 5.35 -6.92
CA VAL A 56 4.93 4.40 -7.60
C VAL A 56 5.93 5.14 -8.48
N ASP A 57 5.48 6.08 -9.31
CA ASP A 57 6.34 6.90 -10.17
C ASP A 57 7.39 7.70 -9.36
N ALA A 58 7.01 8.21 -8.19
CA ALA A 58 7.93 8.89 -7.27
C ALA A 58 8.90 7.91 -6.62
N CYS A 59 8.41 6.77 -6.13
CA CYS A 59 9.19 5.72 -5.51
C CYS A 59 10.20 5.06 -6.45
N GLU A 60 9.88 4.96 -7.75
CA GLU A 60 10.80 4.47 -8.80
C GLU A 60 11.96 5.45 -9.07
N LYS A 61 11.71 6.75 -8.92
CA LYS A 61 12.73 7.80 -9.11
C LYS A 61 13.63 7.97 -7.88
N ILE A 62 13.17 7.57 -6.69
CA ILE A 62 13.94 7.67 -5.46
C ILE A 62 14.89 6.47 -5.38
N GLN A 63 16.17 6.72 -5.66
CA GLN A 63 17.22 5.75 -5.41
C GLN A 63 17.65 5.83 -3.94
N GLY A 64 17.53 4.71 -3.22
CA GLY A 64 18.05 4.57 -1.86
C GLY A 64 17.06 3.95 -0.87
N ALA A 65 17.35 4.15 0.42
CA ALA A 65 16.62 3.58 1.54
C ALA A 65 15.61 4.59 2.11
N TYR A 66 14.31 4.26 2.07
CA TYR A 66 13.27 5.11 2.63
C TYR A 66 12.18 4.33 3.37
N SER A 67 11.61 5.01 4.36
CA SER A 67 10.38 4.63 5.06
C SER A 67 9.66 5.94 5.37
N ILE A 68 8.46 6.12 4.82
CA ILE A 68 7.75 7.40 4.80
C ILE A 68 6.35 7.16 5.35
N VAL A 69 5.86 8.08 6.16
CA VAL A 69 4.46 8.09 6.60
C VAL A 69 3.86 9.43 6.20
N PHE A 70 2.74 9.41 5.48
CA PHE A 70 1.97 10.57 5.07
C PHE A 70 0.70 10.65 5.92
N LEU A 71 0.34 11.87 6.34
CA LEU A 71 -0.91 12.15 7.04
C LEU A 71 -1.72 13.13 6.17
N THR A 72 -3.00 12.85 5.96
CA THR A 72 -4.00 13.78 5.42
C THR A 72 -4.94 14.20 6.54
N GLU A 73 -5.89 15.11 6.28
CA GLU A 73 -6.89 15.53 7.28
C GLU A 73 -7.63 14.35 7.93
N ASP A 74 -7.75 13.24 7.21
CA ASP A 74 -8.58 12.08 7.58
C ASP A 74 -7.85 10.72 7.53
N LYS A 75 -6.59 10.65 7.09
CA LYS A 75 -5.90 9.37 6.81
C LYS A 75 -4.42 9.39 7.15
N LEU A 76 -3.89 8.19 7.38
CA LEU A 76 -2.46 7.92 7.55
C LEU A 76 -2.03 6.85 6.52
N VAL A 77 -0.99 7.12 5.74
CA VAL A 77 -0.44 6.21 4.71
C VAL A 77 1.02 5.94 5.04
N ALA A 78 1.40 4.67 5.17
CA ALA A 78 2.78 4.27 5.39
C ALA A 78 3.36 3.63 4.13
N VAL A 79 4.57 4.03 3.73
CA VAL A 79 5.29 3.56 2.54
C VAL A 79 6.66 3.08 2.96
N ARG A 80 7.01 1.84 2.59
CA ARG A 80 8.33 1.26 2.81
C ARG A 80 9.01 1.03 1.46
N GLY A 81 10.27 1.46 1.33
CA GLY A 81 11.05 1.24 0.12
C GLY A 81 11.38 -0.24 -0.10
N SER A 82 11.49 -0.63 -1.37
CA SER A 82 11.70 -2.01 -1.83
C SER A 82 12.95 -2.69 -1.26
N PHE A 83 13.98 -1.92 -0.93
CA PHE A 83 15.25 -2.46 -0.43
C PHE A 83 15.28 -2.70 1.10
N ASN A 84 14.21 -2.45 1.84
CA ASN A 84 14.05 -2.79 3.27
C ASN A 84 15.13 -2.28 4.24
N PHE A 85 16.05 -1.43 3.81
CA PHE A 85 17.16 -0.87 4.61
C PHE A 85 16.70 -0.08 5.85
N ARG A 86 15.51 0.52 5.80
CA ARG A 86 14.91 1.17 6.96
C ARG A 86 13.68 0.36 7.41
N PRO A 87 13.62 -0.03 8.69
CA PRO A 87 12.45 -0.69 9.23
C PRO A 87 11.28 0.29 9.34
N LEU A 88 10.09 -0.21 9.00
CA LEU A 88 8.81 0.43 9.25
C LEU A 88 7.88 -0.68 9.71
N VAL A 89 7.52 -0.64 10.99
CA VAL A 89 6.75 -1.66 11.69
C VAL A 89 5.33 -1.14 11.84
N MET A 90 4.35 -2.01 11.57
CA MET A 90 2.94 -1.74 11.82
C MET A 90 2.53 -2.47 13.10
N GLY A 91 1.96 -1.73 14.05
CA GLY A 91 1.44 -2.23 15.32
C GLY A 91 -0.04 -1.93 15.49
N ARG A 92 -0.67 -2.59 16.46
CA ARG A 92 -2.06 -2.36 16.85
C ARG A 92 -2.15 -2.21 18.36
N CYS A 93 -2.73 -1.11 18.83
CA CYS A 93 -2.98 -0.86 20.25
C CYS A 93 -4.19 -1.64 20.76
N SER A 94 -4.34 -1.73 22.08
CA SER A 94 -5.49 -2.37 22.75
C SER A 94 -6.85 -1.74 22.44
N ASN A 95 -6.86 -0.49 21.96
CA ASN A 95 -8.04 0.24 21.50
C ASN A 95 -8.25 0.13 19.97
N ASP A 96 -7.61 -0.83 19.31
CA ASP A 96 -7.62 -1.04 17.86
C ASP A 96 -6.98 0.08 17.02
N ALA A 97 -6.32 1.06 17.64
CA ALA A 97 -5.56 2.06 16.89
C ALA A 97 -4.39 1.40 16.15
N VAL A 98 -4.23 1.76 14.88
CA VAL A 98 -3.09 1.35 14.05
C VAL A 98 -1.94 2.32 14.27
N VAL A 99 -0.74 1.78 14.51
CA VAL A 99 0.47 2.56 14.77
C VAL A 99 1.56 2.18 13.77
N PHE A 100 2.36 3.14 13.34
CA PHE A 100 3.56 2.90 12.55
C PHE A 100 4.77 3.46 13.29
N ALA A 101 5.83 2.66 13.39
CA ALA A 101 7.07 3.05 14.06
C ALA A 101 8.28 2.53 13.28
N SER A 102 9.43 3.21 13.42
CA SER A 102 10.68 2.72 12.85
C SER A 102 11.23 1.52 13.62
N GLU A 103 10.97 1.44 14.92
CA GLU A 103 11.49 0.44 15.84
C GLU A 103 10.37 -0.06 16.76
N THR A 104 10.56 -1.26 17.34
CA THR A 104 9.61 -1.91 18.25
C THR A 104 9.78 -1.46 19.69
#